data_AF-I7LW04-F1
#
_entry.id   AF-I7LW04-F1
#
_cell.length_a   1.000
_cell.length_b   1.000
_cell.length_c   1.000
_cell.angle_alpha   90.00
_cell.angle_beta   90.00
_cell.angle_gamma   90.00
#
_symmetry.space_group_name_H-M   'P 1'
#
loop_
_entity.id
_entity.type
_entity.pdbx_description
1 polymer ?
#
loop_
_entity_poly.entity_id
_entity_poly.type
_entity_poly.pdbx_seq_one_letter_code
_entity_poly.pdbx_strand_id
1 'polypeptide(L)'
;MPYIKLPNFKMGINPSLRSKLNPLALTGTQKIMLASSRIFGTNISGNLRSGNSELQKKFSPEKELAEFNTYAHDLSSGFPWVQYYEQKERHKMMIELRKMRILMRGIKIGKKKGGGKVTLMDVFETKADEDF
;
A
#
# COMPACT_ATOMS: atom_id res chain seq x y z
N MET A 1 -38.48 -8.55 11.33
CA MET A 1 -37.13 -9.06 11.05
C MET A 1 -37.18 -9.83 9.73
N PRO A 2 -36.59 -9.31 8.64
CA PRO A 2 -36.47 -10.09 7.41
C PRO A 2 -35.43 -11.21 7.61
N TYR A 3 -35.86 -12.47 7.46
CA TYR A 3 -34.99 -13.63 7.46
C TYR A 3 -34.34 -13.78 6.08
N ILE A 4 -33.03 -13.54 5.99
CA ILE A 4 -32.26 -13.86 4.78
C ILE A 4 -31.93 -15.35 4.82
N LYS A 5 -32.54 -16.13 3.93
CA LYS A 5 -32.26 -17.55 3.77
C LYS A 5 -30.91 -17.71 3.06
N LEU A 6 -29.84 -17.91 3.83
CA LEU A 6 -28.52 -18.21 3.27
C LEU A 6 -28.59 -19.53 2.48
N PRO A 7 -28.04 -19.62 1.27
CA PRO A 7 -27.97 -20.88 0.55
C PRO A 7 -27.03 -21.84 1.28
N ASN A 8 -27.39 -23.12 1.32
CA ASN A 8 -26.52 -24.17 1.83
C ASN A 8 -25.28 -24.26 0.92
N PHE A 9 -24.16 -23.68 1.35
CA PHE A 9 -22.89 -23.88 0.68
C PHE A 9 -22.52 -25.36 0.80
N LYS A 10 -22.63 -26.11 -0.31
CA LYS A 10 -21.99 -27.43 -0.43
C LYS A 10 -20.47 -27.22 -0.45
N MET A 11 -19.86 -27.02 0.71
CA MET A 11 -18.41 -27.10 0.87
C MET A 11 -18.04 -28.58 0.94
N GLY A 12 -18.06 -29.22 -0.22
CA GLY A 12 -17.73 -30.62 -0.40
C GLY A 12 -17.03 -30.80 -1.73
N ILE A 13 -15.89 -30.12 -1.91
CA ILE A 13 -15.02 -30.36 -3.06
C ILE A 13 -14.36 -31.72 -2.82
N ASN A 14 -14.99 -32.77 -3.31
CA ASN A 14 -14.38 -34.09 -3.36
C ASN A 14 -13.11 -33.98 -4.22
N PRO A 15 -11.93 -34.44 -3.74
CA PRO A 15 -10.75 -34.48 -4.58
C PRO A 15 -11.06 -35.28 -5.84
N SER A 16 -10.62 -34.76 -7.00
CA SER A 16 -10.94 -35.36 -8.28
C SER A 16 -10.55 -36.85 -8.27
N LEU A 17 -11.42 -37.72 -8.82
CA LEU A 17 -11.17 -39.16 -8.87
C LEU A 17 -9.82 -39.52 -9.55
N ARG A 18 -9.30 -38.61 -10.38
CA ARG A 18 -8.02 -38.72 -11.10
C ARG A 18 -6.79 -38.23 -10.31
N SER A 19 -6.99 -37.50 -9.22
CA SER A 19 -5.91 -37.13 -8.27
C SER A 19 -5.59 -38.25 -7.29
N LYS A 20 -6.34 -39.36 -7.32
CA LYS A 20 -6.09 -40.52 -6.48
C LYS A 20 -4.91 -41.32 -7.05
N LEU A 21 -3.78 -41.29 -6.34
CA LEU A 21 -2.69 -42.24 -6.58
C LEU A 21 -3.20 -43.66 -6.30
N ASN A 22 -2.93 -44.60 -7.21
CA ASN A 22 -3.17 -46.01 -6.95
C ASN A 22 -2.09 -46.53 -5.98
N PRO A 23 -2.42 -46.91 -4.73
CA PRO A 23 -1.43 -47.27 -3.72
C PRO A 23 -0.71 -48.58 -4.02
N LEU A 24 -1.21 -49.40 -4.96
CA LEU A 24 -0.71 -50.74 -5.24
C LEU A 24 0.51 -50.75 -6.19
N ALA A 25 0.68 -49.71 -7.02
CA ALA A 25 1.70 -49.67 -8.06
C ALA A 25 2.44 -48.31 -8.09
N LEU A 26 3.06 -47.93 -6.97
CA LEU A 26 3.81 -46.69 -6.84
C LEU A 26 5.28 -46.87 -7.19
N THR A 27 5.83 -45.97 -8.00
CA THR A 27 7.29 -45.87 -8.21
C THR A 27 8.00 -45.43 -6.92
N GLY A 28 9.31 -45.67 -6.80
CA GLY A 28 10.08 -45.27 -5.62
C GLY A 28 9.97 -43.78 -5.30
N THR A 29 9.98 -42.92 -6.33
CA THR A 29 9.80 -41.47 -6.20
C THR A 29 8.41 -41.09 -5.71
N GLN A 30 7.35 -41.76 -6.19
CA GLN A 30 5.98 -41.56 -5.72
C GLN A 30 5.78 -41.97 -4.26
N LYS A 31 6.48 -43.01 -3.79
CA LYS A 31 6.44 -43.41 -2.37
C LYS A 31 7.03 -42.33 -1.46
N ILE A 32 8.17 -41.76 -1.84
CA ILE A 32 8.80 -40.66 -1.10
C ILE A 32 7.89 -39.43 -1.07
N MET A 33 7.30 -39.07 -2.22
CA MET A 33 6.35 -37.96 -2.32
C MET A 33 5.10 -38.17 -1.47
N LEU A 34 4.59 -39.41 -1.39
CA LEU A 34 3.45 -39.74 -0.55
C LEU A 34 3.80 -39.67 0.94
N ALA A 35 4.99 -40.15 1.32
CA ALA A 35 5.48 -40.05 2.70
C ALA A 35 5.66 -38.58 3.14
N SER A 36 6.27 -37.73 2.31
CA SER A 36 6.42 -36.30 2.64
C SER A 36 5.08 -35.59 2.75
N SER A 37 4.13 -35.91 1.87
CA SER A 37 2.77 -35.36 1.91
C SER A 37 2.02 -35.74 3.17
N ARG A 38 2.24 -36.95 3.70
CA ARG A 38 1.68 -37.38 5.00
C ARG A 38 2.31 -36.67 6.19
N ILE A 39 3.62 -36.45 6.17
CA ILE A 39 4.35 -35.80 7.28
C ILE A 39 4.01 -34.31 7.36
N PHE A 40 4.03 -33.62 6.21
CA PHE A 40 3.92 -32.16 6.16
C PHE A 40 2.51 -31.67 5.79
N GLY A 41 1.57 -32.57 5.49
CA GLY A 41 0.21 -32.21 5.07
C GLY A 41 0.16 -31.50 3.71
N THR A 42 1.16 -31.70 2.85
CA THR A 42 1.17 -31.12 1.51
C THR A 42 0.30 -31.93 0.56
N ASN A 43 -0.41 -31.24 -0.33
CA ASN A 43 -1.26 -31.90 -1.32
C ASN A 43 -0.43 -32.41 -2.51
N ILE A 44 -0.58 -33.69 -2.85
CA ILE A 44 0.00 -34.28 -4.05
C ILE A 44 -0.82 -33.82 -5.26
N SER A 45 -0.22 -32.97 -6.09
CA SER A 45 -0.84 -32.42 -7.30
C SER A 45 -0.13 -32.97 -8.54
N GLY A 46 -0.87 -33.64 -9.42
CA GLY A 46 -0.38 -34.08 -10.74
C GLY A 46 -0.40 -32.97 -11.79
N ASN A 47 -0.09 -31.73 -11.41
CA ASN A 47 -0.23 -30.53 -12.25
C ASN A 47 -1.66 -30.29 -12.78
N LEU A 48 -2.67 -30.75 -12.04
CA LEU A 48 -4.08 -30.58 -12.36
C LEU A 48 -4.66 -29.39 -11.59
N ARG A 49 -5.67 -28.74 -12.17
CA ARG A 49 -6.44 -27.67 -11.50
C ARG A 49 -7.27 -28.28 -10.37
N SER A 50 -6.71 -28.29 -9.16
CA SER A 50 -7.35 -28.80 -7.94
C SER A 50 -8.12 -27.75 -7.15
N GLY A 51 -8.06 -26.47 -7.56
CA GLY A 51 -8.60 -25.35 -6.77
C GLY A 51 -7.81 -25.05 -5.50
N ASN A 52 -6.69 -25.75 -5.24
CA ASN A 52 -5.88 -25.54 -4.05
C ASN A 52 -5.28 -24.13 -3.98
N SER A 53 -5.01 -23.50 -5.12
CA SER A 53 -4.60 -22.10 -5.19
C SER A 53 -5.67 -21.15 -4.68
N GLU A 54 -6.95 -21.44 -4.91
CA GLU A 54 -8.08 -20.65 -4.41
C GLU A 54 -8.26 -20.86 -2.91
N LEU A 55 -8.13 -22.10 -2.42
CA LEU A 55 -8.21 -22.40 -0.98
C LEU A 55 -7.06 -21.81 -0.17
N GLN A 56 -5.87 -21.69 -0.77
CA GLN A 56 -4.70 -21.09 -0.14
C GLN A 56 -4.70 -19.56 -0.20
N LYS A 57 -5.62 -18.92 -0.93
CA LYS A 57 -5.74 -17.46 -0.88
C LYS A 57 -6.10 -17.07 0.54
N LYS A 58 -5.21 -16.31 1.17
CA LYS A 58 -5.48 -15.70 2.46
C LYS A 58 -6.62 -14.71 2.26
N PHE A 59 -7.79 -15.05 2.76
CA PHE A 59 -8.87 -14.08 2.88
C PHE A 59 -8.41 -13.04 3.92
N SER A 60 -8.17 -11.80 3.49
CA SER A 60 -7.77 -10.70 4.37
C SER A 60 -8.92 -9.70 4.51
N PRO A 61 -10.02 -10.09 5.21
CA PRO A 61 -11.21 -9.25 5.34
C PRO A 61 -10.89 -7.94 6.07
N GLU A 62 -9.86 -7.94 6.92
CA GLU A 62 -9.41 -6.76 7.65
C GLU A 62 -8.97 -5.61 6.75
N LYS A 63 -8.40 -5.91 5.56
CA LYS A 63 -8.00 -4.86 4.60
C LYS A 63 -9.20 -4.24 3.91
N GLU A 64 -10.15 -5.06 3.47
CA GLU A 64 -11.37 -4.59 2.83
C GLU A 64 -12.24 -3.79 3.81
N LEU A 65 -12.35 -4.26 5.06
CA LEU A 65 -13.08 -3.54 6.13
C LEU A 65 -12.40 -2.23 6.52
N ALA A 66 -11.07 -2.13 6.43
CA ALA A 66 -10.35 -0.89 6.71
C ALA A 66 -10.67 0.22 5.71
N GLU A 67 -11.00 -0.10 4.45
CA GLU A 67 -11.42 0.90 3.44
C GLU A 67 -12.78 1.53 3.78
N PHE A 68 -13.66 0.79 4.45
CA PHE A 68 -14.98 1.28 4.89
C PHE A 68 -14.96 1.91 6.29
N ASN A 69 -13.88 1.71 7.05
CA ASN A 69 -13.64 2.44 8.29
C ASN A 69 -13.26 3.88 7.97
N THR A 70 -14.26 4.67 7.58
CA THR A 70 -14.18 6.12 7.66
C THR A 70 -13.95 6.47 9.13
N TYR A 71 -12.74 6.94 9.43
CA TYR A 71 -12.41 7.39 10.76
C TYR A 71 -13.39 8.48 11.17
N ALA A 72 -14.09 8.29 12.30
CA ALA A 72 -15.05 9.27 12.82
C ALA A 72 -14.42 10.67 13.08
N HIS A 73 -13.09 10.77 13.04
CA HIS A 73 -12.32 12.00 13.17
C HIS A 73 -11.90 12.63 11.84
N ASP A 74 -12.28 12.08 10.69
CA ASP A 74 -12.03 12.72 9.41
C ASP A 74 -13.01 13.88 9.22
N LEU A 75 -12.65 15.05 9.76
CA LEU A 75 -13.39 16.30 9.65
C LEU A 75 -13.73 16.66 8.20
N SER A 76 -13.00 16.12 7.23
CA SER A 76 -13.26 16.38 5.83
C SER A 76 -14.54 15.76 5.28
N SER A 77 -15.03 14.69 5.93
CA SER A 77 -16.31 14.06 5.57
C SER A 77 -17.51 14.95 5.93
N GLY A 78 -17.44 15.65 7.06
CA GLY A 78 -18.47 16.60 7.50
C GLY A 78 -18.28 18.02 6.97
N PHE A 79 -17.04 18.42 6.71
CA PHE A 79 -16.68 19.79 6.31
C PHE A 79 -15.68 19.79 5.13
N PRO A 80 -16.19 19.64 3.88
CA PRO A 80 -15.34 19.49 2.70
C PRO A 80 -14.39 20.68 2.45
N TRP A 81 -14.73 21.87 2.94
CA TRP A 81 -13.90 23.06 2.80
C TRP A 81 -12.59 22.99 3.58
N VAL A 82 -12.50 22.18 4.64
CA VAL A 82 -11.27 22.02 5.43
C VAL A 82 -10.14 21.44 4.56
N GLN A 83 -10.45 20.48 3.68
CA GLN A 83 -9.47 19.94 2.72
C GLN A 83 -8.94 21.02 1.77
N TYR A 84 -9.81 21.93 1.33
CA TYR A 84 -9.42 23.02 0.44
C TYR A 84 -8.45 23.99 1.14
N TYR A 85 -8.71 24.33 2.40
CA TYR A 85 -7.79 25.15 3.19
C TYR A 85 -6.43 24.48 3.41
N GLU A 86 -6.41 23.20 3.75
CA GLU A 86 -5.15 22.45 3.87
C GLU A 86 -4.37 22.40 2.57
N GLN A 87 -5.03 22.18 1.44
CA GLN A 87 -4.38 22.18 0.13
C GLN A 87 -3.79 23.55 -0.20
N LYS A 88 -4.51 24.63 0.13
CA LYS A 88 -4.04 26.00 -0.05
C LYS A 88 -2.81 26.29 0.80
N GLU A 89 -2.80 25.89 2.07
CA GLU A 89 -1.65 26.04 2.96
C GLU A 89 -0.44 25.22 2.50
N ARG A 90 -0.65 23.96 2.06
CA ARG A 90 0.41 23.15 1.47
C ARG A 90 1.00 23.81 0.22
N HIS A 91 0.16 24.37 -0.65
CA HIS A 91 0.61 25.05 -1.85
C HIS A 91 1.43 26.31 -1.52
N LYS A 92 0.99 27.09 -0.52
CA LYS A 92 1.71 28.25 -0.02
C LYS A 92 3.09 27.87 0.51
N MET A 93 3.19 26.84 1.35
CA MET A 93 4.47 26.33 1.85
C MET A 93 5.39 25.87 0.72
N MET A 94 4.87 25.16 -0.28
CA MET A 94 5.67 24.71 -1.43
C MET A 94 6.24 25.88 -2.25
N ILE A 95 5.46 26.95 -2.42
CA ILE A 95 5.91 28.19 -3.07
C ILE A 95 7.00 28.86 -2.24
N GLU A 96 6.83 28.98 -0.93
CA GLU A 96 7.82 29.59 -0.02
C GLU A 96 9.14 28.81 -0.03
N LEU A 97 9.09 27.48 0.05
CA LEU A 97 10.26 26.61 -0.06
C LEU A 97 10.96 26.77 -1.42
N ARG A 98 10.21 26.94 -2.51
CA ARG A 98 10.77 27.20 -3.84
C ARG A 98 11.47 28.56 -3.89
N LYS A 99 10.84 29.61 -3.37
CA LYS A 99 11.43 30.96 -3.27
C LYS A 99 12.73 30.94 -2.47
N MET A 100 12.71 30.30 -1.30
CA MET A 100 13.89 30.14 -0.45
C MET A 100 15.01 29.38 -1.18
N ARG A 101 14.69 28.31 -1.91
CA ARG A 101 15.68 27.56 -2.69
C ARG A 101 16.33 28.42 -3.78
N ILE A 102 15.53 29.20 -4.51
CA ILE A 102 16.03 30.10 -5.56
C ILE A 102 16.94 31.16 -4.94
N LEU A 103 16.53 31.75 -3.82
CA LEU A 103 17.32 32.71 -3.06
C LEU A 103 18.68 32.12 -2.65
N MET A 104 18.68 30.94 -2.01
CA MET A 104 19.90 30.26 -1.58
C MET A 104 20.82 29.90 -2.75
N ARG A 105 20.26 29.52 -3.90
CA ARG A 105 21.03 29.31 -5.13
C ARG A 105 21.67 30.61 -5.62
N GLY A 106 20.92 31.71 -5.63
CA GLY A 106 21.43 33.04 -5.97
C GLY A 106 22.60 33.45 -5.08
N ILE A 107 22.45 33.32 -3.76
CA ILE A 107 23.51 33.60 -2.78
C ILE A 107 24.73 32.70 -3.02
N LYS A 108 24.53 31.40 -3.25
CA LYS A 108 25.63 30.45 -3.54
C LYS A 108 26.40 30.83 -4.80
N ILE A 109 25.71 31.24 -5.85
CA ILE A 109 26.33 31.68 -7.12
C ILE A 109 27.07 33.01 -6.91
N GLY A 110 26.47 33.97 -6.20
CA GLY A 110 27.07 35.27 -5.89
C GLY A 110 28.38 35.13 -5.10
N LYS A 111 28.38 34.29 -4.05
CA LYS A 111 29.61 33.97 -3.28
C LYS A 111 30.69 33.33 -4.14
N LYS A 112 30.32 32.44 -5.07
CA LYS A 112 31.29 31.77 -5.98
C LYS A 112 31.90 32.72 -7.01
N LYS A 113 31.17 33.76 -7.44
CA LYS A 113 31.61 34.76 -8.44
C LYS A 113 32.42 35.93 -7.84
N GLY A 114 32.81 35.86 -6.56
CA GLY A 114 33.60 36.90 -5.89
C GLY A 114 32.78 38.04 -5.29
N GLY A 115 31.45 37.89 -5.16
CA GLY A 115 30.64 38.82 -4.39
C GLY A 115 31.06 38.79 -2.91
N GLY A 116 31.11 39.96 -2.27
CA GLY A 116 31.42 40.10 -0.84
C GLY A 116 30.55 39.22 0.05
N LYS A 117 30.90 39.10 1.35
CA LYS A 117 30.14 38.32 2.33
C LYS A 117 28.75 38.94 2.57
N VAL A 118 27.82 38.72 1.65
CA VAL A 118 26.42 39.06 1.87
C VAL A 118 25.87 38.03 2.86
N THR A 119 25.57 38.49 4.07
CA THR A 119 24.86 37.73 5.10
C THR A 119 23.39 37.63 4.73
N LEU A 120 22.73 36.55 5.13
CA LEU A 120 21.33 36.32 4.76
C LEU A 120 20.39 37.43 5.27
N MET A 121 20.78 38.11 6.37
CA MET A 121 20.04 39.20 7.00
C MET A 121 20.01 40.46 6.15
N ASP A 122 21.12 40.84 5.51
CA ASP A 122 21.22 42.05 4.67
C ASP A 122 20.23 42.06 3.49
N VAL A 123 19.87 40.86 2.99
CA VAL A 123 18.92 40.70 1.86
C VAL A 123 17.47 40.87 2.31
N PHE A 124 17.16 40.63 3.58
CA PHE A 124 15.82 40.87 4.13
C PHE A 124 15.68 42.32 4.64
N GLU A 125 16.77 42.94 5.11
CA GLU A 125 16.78 44.33 5.58
C GLU A 125 16.63 45.34 4.43
N THR A 126 17.27 45.10 3.27
CA THR A 126 17.16 45.97 2.08
C THR A 126 15.75 46.15 1.53
N LYS A 127 14.80 45.26 1.86
CA LYS A 127 13.40 45.40 1.44
C LYS A 127 12.55 46.27 2.35
N ALA A 128 12.98 46.54 3.58
CA ALA A 128 12.22 47.36 4.52
C ALA A 128 12.35 48.86 4.20
N ASP A 129 13.43 49.27 3.52
CA ASP A 129 13.76 50.68 3.29
C ASP A 129 13.25 51.24 1.94
N GLU A 130 12.65 50.42 1.07
CA GLU A 130 12.15 50.84 -0.26
C GLU A 130 10.63 51.12 -0.30
N ASP A 131 9.91 50.96 0.82
CA ASP A 131 8.50 51.35 0.96
C ASP A 131 8.38 52.72 1.66
N PHE A 132 8.74 53.81 0.97
CA PHE A 132 8.39 55.21 1.29
C PHE A 132 8.08 56.02 0.03
#